data_AF-A0A931MNF0-F1
#
_entry.id   AF-A0A931MNF0-F1
#
_cell.length_a   1.000
_cell.length_b   1.000
_cell.length_c   1.000
_cell.angle_alpha   90.00
_cell.angle_beta   90.00
_cell.angle_gamma   90.00
#
_symmetry.space_group_name_H-M   'P 1'
#
loop_
_entity.id
_entity.type
_entity.pdbx_description
1 polymer ?
#
loop_
_entity_poly.entity_id
_entity_poly.type
_entity_poly.pdbx_seq_one_letter_code
_entity_poly.pdbx_strand_id
1 'polypeptide(L)'
;MQHNNPEPHEVTEQRYPVDEATVREQAAWMAGQGGSFMSRTGRKLSERTSRRSMLGRIGRWTMGVSGVALISSLPVTRTAMAQETPAPPPAPDAPDPQFITFDGKDPAECEYWRWCNMDGTSCAACNGGGVTTCAPGSKPGAEFWVGCCTNPDTGKTYLIAYYDCCGAPSCSNAFCGEPDMQAIMYNPVSGSNDQEIIWCVSDESQAYTCTMAPIIGEDCQTRPAARPKVGAGA
;
A
#
# COMPACT_ATOMS: atom_id res chain seq x y z
N MET A 1 -43.80 -11.14 -29.00
CA MET A 1 -42.70 -10.23 -28.60
C MET A 1 -42.41 -10.50 -27.13
N GLN A 2 -41.46 -11.39 -26.85
CA GLN A 2 -40.97 -11.64 -25.50
C GLN A 2 -39.67 -10.85 -25.37
N HIS A 3 -39.69 -9.80 -24.55
CA HIS A 3 -38.49 -9.06 -24.19
C HIS A 3 -37.76 -9.88 -23.13
N ASN A 4 -36.73 -10.62 -23.55
CA ASN A 4 -35.78 -11.21 -22.62
C ASN A 4 -34.89 -10.08 -22.10
N ASN A 5 -35.13 -9.67 -20.87
CA ASN A 5 -34.24 -8.80 -20.11
C ASN A 5 -33.03 -9.66 -19.68
N PRO A 6 -31.78 -9.31 -20.02
CA PRO A 6 -30.64 -10.05 -19.51
C PRO A 6 -30.51 -9.80 -17.99
N GLU A 7 -30.42 -10.87 -17.22
CA GLU A 7 -30.15 -10.81 -15.79
C GLU A 7 -28.84 -10.04 -15.52
N PRO A 8 -28.76 -9.24 -14.43
CA PRO A 8 -27.51 -8.58 -14.07
C PRO A 8 -26.49 -9.66 -13.74
N HIS A 9 -25.39 -9.68 -14.48
CA HIS A 9 -24.21 -10.49 -14.14
C HIS A 9 -23.75 -10.10 -12.74
N GLU A 10 -24.09 -10.92 -11.76
CA GLU A 10 -23.54 -10.90 -10.42
C GLU A 10 -22.05 -11.25 -10.58
N VAL A 11 -21.22 -10.20 -10.67
CA VAL A 11 -19.77 -10.33 -10.57
C VAL A 11 -19.55 -10.96 -9.21
N THR A 12 -19.29 -12.26 -9.20
CA THR A 12 -18.90 -12.97 -8.00
C THR A 12 -17.55 -12.39 -7.59
N GLU A 13 -17.58 -11.32 -6.80
CA GLU A 13 -17.11 -11.58 -5.46
C GLU A 13 -15.60 -11.69 -5.29
N GLN A 14 -14.75 -11.24 -6.22
CA GLN A 14 -13.29 -11.29 -6.05
C GLN A 14 -12.81 -10.27 -4.98
N ARG A 15 -13.60 -10.12 -3.92
CA ARG A 15 -13.15 -9.65 -2.62
C ARG A 15 -12.14 -10.66 -2.09
N TYR A 16 -11.10 -10.15 -1.45
CA TYR A 16 -10.23 -10.97 -0.61
C TYR A 16 -11.14 -11.77 0.33
N PRO A 17 -11.00 -13.11 0.43
CA PRO A 17 -11.76 -13.91 1.38
C PRO A 17 -11.26 -13.56 2.78
N VAL A 18 -11.77 -12.44 3.32
CA VAL A 18 -11.59 -12.12 4.71
C VAL A 18 -12.61 -12.94 5.46
N ASP A 19 -12.21 -14.15 5.86
CA ASP A 19 -12.96 -14.80 6.91
C ASP A 19 -12.94 -13.86 8.14
N GLU A 20 -14.03 -13.85 8.88
CA GLU A 20 -14.21 -12.90 9.98
C GLU A 20 -13.12 -13.05 11.06
N ALA A 21 -12.47 -14.21 11.17
CA ALA A 21 -11.35 -14.41 12.07
C ALA A 21 -10.10 -13.69 11.56
N THR A 22 -9.76 -13.79 10.27
CA THR A 22 -8.65 -13.03 9.66
C THR A 22 -8.84 -11.52 9.83
N VAL A 23 -10.05 -10.98 9.61
CA VAL A 23 -10.35 -9.55 9.87
C VAL A 23 -10.09 -9.20 11.34
N ARG A 24 -10.58 -10.04 12.26
CA ARG A 24 -10.43 -9.81 13.70
C ARG A 24 -8.97 -9.90 14.14
N GLU A 25 -8.19 -10.82 13.59
CA GLU A 25 -6.76 -10.94 13.87
C GLU A 25 -5.99 -9.72 13.38
N GLN A 26 -6.29 -9.24 12.17
CA GLN A 26 -5.72 -8.02 11.62
C GLN A 26 -6.12 -6.78 12.44
N ALA A 27 -7.40 -6.66 12.82
CA ALA A 27 -7.89 -5.58 13.67
C ALA A 27 -7.28 -5.62 15.07
N ALA A 28 -7.11 -6.80 15.67
CA ALA A 28 -6.43 -6.98 16.94
C ALA A 28 -4.94 -6.61 16.83
N TRP A 29 -4.30 -6.93 15.70
CA TRP A 29 -2.92 -6.53 15.43
C TRP A 29 -2.79 -5.00 15.32
N MET A 30 -3.67 -4.34 14.57
CA MET A 30 -3.76 -2.87 14.45
C MET A 30 -4.01 -2.21 15.82
N ALA A 31 -4.79 -2.85 16.70
CA ALA A 31 -5.01 -2.40 18.07
C ALA A 31 -3.84 -2.71 19.04
N GLY A 32 -2.71 -3.23 18.55
CA GLY A 32 -1.53 -3.57 19.34
C GLY A 32 -1.67 -4.85 20.19
N GLN A 33 -2.68 -5.67 19.91
CA GLN A 33 -2.98 -6.93 20.62
C GLN A 33 -2.52 -8.18 19.85
N GLY A 34 -2.16 -8.04 18.57
CA GLY A 34 -1.71 -9.14 17.71
C GLY A 34 -0.22 -9.51 17.84
N GLY A 35 0.10 -10.73 17.43
CA GLY A 35 1.46 -11.30 17.44
C GLY A 35 1.87 -11.99 18.76
N SER A 36 3.08 -12.55 18.80
CA SER A 36 3.59 -13.25 20.00
C SER A 36 3.68 -12.37 21.26
N PHE A 37 3.66 -12.97 22.46
CA PHE A 37 3.81 -12.22 23.71
C PHE A 37 5.11 -11.39 23.75
N MET A 38 6.20 -11.94 23.21
CA MET A 38 7.48 -11.25 23.13
C MET A 38 7.42 -10.05 22.20
N SER A 39 6.81 -10.19 21.01
CA SER A 39 6.69 -9.08 20.04
C SER A 39 5.79 -7.96 20.59
N ARG A 40 4.68 -8.30 21.27
CA ARG A 40 3.80 -7.31 21.91
C ARG A 40 4.48 -6.57 23.07
N THR A 41 5.18 -7.30 23.93
CA THR A 41 5.89 -6.70 25.07
C THR A 41 7.04 -5.82 24.57
N GLY A 42 7.74 -6.27 23.51
CA GLY A 42 8.78 -5.49 22.84
C GLY A 42 8.25 -4.19 22.23
N ARG A 43 7.13 -4.22 21.50
CA ARG A 43 6.47 -3.02 20.95
C ARG A 43 6.05 -2.04 22.05
N LYS A 44 5.36 -2.51 23.10
CA LYS A 44 4.98 -1.68 24.26
C LYS A 44 6.18 -1.10 25.00
N LEU A 45 7.27 -1.87 25.12
CA LEU A 45 8.50 -1.37 25.71
C LEU A 45 9.10 -0.29 24.83
N SER A 46 9.23 -0.51 23.52
CA SER A 46 9.74 0.47 22.56
C SER A 46 8.94 1.78 22.57
N GLU A 47 7.61 1.71 22.56
CA GLU A 47 6.72 2.87 22.64
C GLU A 47 6.91 3.66 23.94
N ARG A 48 7.14 2.96 25.07
CA ARG A 48 7.35 3.58 26.38
C ARG A 48 8.79 4.04 26.60
N THR A 49 9.76 3.39 25.96
CA THR A 49 11.19 3.73 26.05
C THR A 49 11.55 4.70 24.94
N SER A 50 11.19 5.97 25.12
CA SER A 50 11.68 7.01 24.21
C SER A 50 13.21 7.08 24.30
N ARG A 51 13.90 6.97 23.15
CA ARG A 51 15.37 7.14 23.02
C ARG A 51 15.86 8.44 23.69
N ARG A 52 15.00 9.46 23.78
CA ARG A 52 15.26 10.74 24.46
C ARG A 52 15.32 10.62 25.99
N SER A 53 14.55 9.72 26.60
CA SER A 53 14.54 9.51 28.06
C SER A 53 15.73 8.68 28.52
N MET A 54 16.14 7.68 27.72
CA MET A 54 17.29 6.83 28.06
C MET A 54 18.63 7.56 27.87
N LEU A 55 18.84 8.27 26.74
CA LEU A 55 20.03 9.09 26.53
C LEU A 55 20.09 10.28 27.51
N GLY A 56 18.93 10.88 27.84
CA GLY A 56 18.86 11.92 28.88
C GLY A 56 19.16 11.38 30.29
N ARG A 57 18.80 10.13 30.60
CA ARG A 57 19.12 9.49 31.88
C ARG A 57 20.58 9.01 31.96
N ILE A 58 21.13 8.45 30.89
CA ILE A 58 22.55 8.06 30.80
C ILE A 58 23.44 9.32 30.79
N GLY A 59 23.06 10.36 30.04
CA GLY A 59 23.72 11.66 30.05
C GLY A 59 23.72 12.34 31.42
N ARG A 60 22.67 12.17 32.22
CA ARG A 60 22.62 12.66 33.61
C ARG A 60 23.51 11.86 34.58
N TRP A 61 23.80 10.60 34.28
CA TRP A 61 24.76 9.80 35.05
C TRP A 61 26.21 10.07 34.64
N THR A 62 26.48 10.44 33.38
CA THR A 62 27.83 10.78 32.91
C THR A 62 28.19 12.26 33.11
N MET A 63 27.22 13.17 33.20
CA MET A 63 27.43 14.58 33.58
C MET A 63 27.61 14.82 35.09
N GLY A 64 27.88 13.77 35.88
CA GLY A 64 28.29 13.90 37.28
C GLY A 64 29.79 14.12 37.48
N VAL A 65 30.64 13.90 36.47
CA VAL A 65 32.11 13.93 36.66
C VAL A 65 32.85 14.83 35.66
N SER A 66 32.23 15.25 34.55
CA SER A 66 32.90 16.17 33.61
C SER A 66 31.87 17.03 32.91
N GLY A 67 31.63 18.22 33.46
CA GLY A 67 30.88 19.26 32.78
C GLY A 67 31.62 19.67 31.50
N VAL A 68 31.02 19.38 30.34
CA VAL A 68 30.72 20.31 29.25
C VAL A 68 29.71 19.57 28.36
N ALA A 69 28.44 19.93 28.46
CA ALA A 69 27.45 19.55 27.45
C ALA A 69 27.58 20.53 26.28
N LEU A 70 28.30 20.16 25.22
CA LEU A 70 28.14 20.85 23.95
C LEU A 70 26.76 20.47 23.40
N ILE A 71 25.76 21.29 23.72
CA ILE A 71 24.44 21.22 23.11
C ILE A 71 24.63 21.70 21.67
N SER A 72 25.01 20.79 20.78
CA SER A 72 24.79 20.99 19.35
C SER A 72 23.29 20.90 19.11
N SER A 73 22.62 22.04 19.27
CA SER A 73 21.27 22.25 18.76
C SER A 73 21.37 22.14 17.25
N LEU A 74 21.16 20.94 16.71
CA LEU A 74 20.87 20.79 15.30
C LEU A 74 19.54 21.54 15.06
N PRO A 75 19.52 22.59 14.23
CA PRO A 75 18.27 23.22 13.87
C PRO A 75 17.43 22.18 13.14
N VAL A 76 16.30 21.78 13.71
CA VAL A 76 15.24 21.15 12.92
C VAL A 76 14.62 22.27 12.09
N THR A 77 15.16 22.49 10.91
CA THR A 77 14.45 23.21 9.86
C THR A 77 13.23 22.38 9.49
N ARG A 78 12.03 22.83 9.89
CA ARG A 78 10.80 22.52 9.15
C ARG A 78 10.89 23.28 7.82
N THR A 79 11.56 22.68 6.84
CA THR A 79 11.51 23.18 5.46
C THR A 79 10.14 22.88 4.88
N ALA A 80 9.40 23.97 4.68
CA ALA A 80 8.36 24.24 3.69
C ALA A 80 7.48 23.06 3.24
N MET A 81 6.18 23.20 3.56
CA MET A 81 5.09 22.70 2.72
C MET A 81 5.45 22.97 1.26
N ALA A 82 5.61 21.91 0.46
CA ALA A 82 5.75 22.04 -0.97
C ALA A 82 4.41 22.57 -1.50
N GLN A 83 4.40 23.84 -1.90
CA GLN A 83 3.33 24.44 -2.65
C GLN A 83 3.19 23.64 -3.96
N GLU A 84 2.05 22.97 -4.13
CA GLU A 84 1.67 22.34 -5.38
C GLU A 84 1.72 23.40 -6.48
N THR A 85 2.63 23.18 -7.44
CA THR A 85 2.64 23.93 -8.69
C THR A 85 1.50 23.35 -9.53
N PRO A 86 0.55 24.18 -10.01
CA PRO A 86 -0.50 23.69 -10.89
C PRO A 86 0.14 23.06 -12.12
N ALA A 87 -0.26 21.83 -12.46
CA ALA A 87 0.17 21.19 -13.68
C ALA A 87 -0.24 22.05 -14.89
N PRO A 88 0.59 22.09 -15.96
CA PRO A 88 0.23 22.78 -17.19
C PRO A 88 -1.07 22.18 -17.76
N PRO A 89 -1.91 22.99 -18.43
CA PRO A 89 -3.16 22.50 -18.99
C PRO A 89 -2.89 21.39 -20.03
N PRO A 90 -3.75 20.35 -20.08
CA PRO A 90 -3.56 19.24 -21.00
C PRO A 90 -3.61 19.72 -22.45
N ALA A 91 -2.79 19.09 -23.30
CA ALA A 91 -2.86 19.29 -24.73
C ALA A 91 -4.26 18.90 -25.25
N PRO A 92 -4.82 19.61 -26.24
CA PRO A 92 -6.20 19.46 -26.68
C PRO A 92 -6.58 18.08 -27.24
N ASP A 93 -5.60 17.21 -27.52
CA ASP A 93 -5.79 15.84 -28.01
C ASP A 93 -5.21 14.77 -27.07
N ALA A 94 -4.88 15.12 -25.82
CA ALA A 94 -4.49 14.14 -24.82
C ALA A 94 -5.71 13.28 -24.45
N PRO A 95 -5.59 11.93 -24.40
CA PRO A 95 -6.61 11.08 -23.80
C PRO A 95 -6.99 11.64 -22.44
N ASP A 96 -8.28 11.59 -22.09
CA ASP A 96 -8.72 12.02 -20.77
C ASP A 96 -7.86 11.28 -19.72
N PRO A 97 -7.05 12.00 -18.92
CA PRO A 97 -6.14 11.37 -17.97
C PRO A 97 -6.87 10.59 -16.87
N GLN A 98 -8.21 10.63 -16.84
CA GLN A 98 -9.06 9.80 -15.99
C GLN A 98 -9.30 8.39 -16.56
N PHE A 99 -9.00 8.14 -17.83
CA PHE A 99 -9.26 6.88 -18.52
C PHE A 99 -8.00 6.38 -19.22
N ILE A 100 -7.11 5.76 -18.46
CA ILE A 100 -6.01 4.97 -19.01
C ILE A 100 -6.57 3.60 -19.41
N THR A 101 -6.42 3.27 -20.69
CA THR A 101 -6.88 2.00 -21.25
C THR A 101 -5.89 0.90 -20.93
N PHE A 102 -6.22 0.09 -19.93
CA PHE A 102 -5.57 -1.19 -19.69
C PHE A 102 -6.21 -2.23 -20.63
N ASP A 103 -5.48 -2.69 -21.65
CA ASP A 103 -5.93 -3.71 -22.59
C ASP A 103 -5.50 -5.13 -22.18
N GLY A 104 -4.63 -5.24 -21.17
CA GLY A 104 -4.19 -6.49 -20.57
C GLY A 104 -5.32 -7.19 -19.81
N LYS A 105 -5.55 -8.47 -20.15
CA LYS A 105 -6.45 -9.36 -19.40
C LYS A 105 -5.70 -10.37 -18.51
N ASP A 106 -4.38 -10.48 -18.68
CA ASP A 106 -3.55 -11.40 -17.92
C ASP A 106 -3.07 -10.75 -16.61
N PRO A 107 -3.52 -11.22 -15.43
CA PRO A 107 -3.11 -10.65 -14.17
C PRO A 107 -1.61 -10.82 -13.85
N ALA A 108 -0.89 -11.69 -14.56
CA ALA A 108 0.57 -11.81 -14.43
C ALA A 108 1.34 -10.65 -15.08
N GLU A 109 0.69 -9.86 -15.94
CA GLU A 109 1.29 -8.75 -16.68
C GLU A 109 0.85 -7.39 -16.08
N CYS A 110 1.66 -6.35 -16.30
CA CYS A 110 1.46 -5.03 -15.69
C CYS A 110 0.26 -4.27 -16.28
N GLU A 111 -0.12 -4.60 -17.50
CA GLU A 111 -1.23 -3.98 -18.24
C GLU A 111 -2.60 -4.48 -17.79
N TYR A 112 -2.67 -5.37 -16.79
CA TYR A 112 -3.94 -5.79 -16.21
C TYR A 112 -4.59 -4.65 -15.42
N TRP A 113 -5.86 -4.39 -15.70
CA TRP A 113 -6.57 -3.18 -15.26
C TRP A 113 -6.57 -2.93 -13.74
N ARG A 114 -6.43 -3.97 -12.91
CA ARG A 114 -6.36 -3.80 -11.44
C ARG A 114 -4.99 -3.35 -10.95
N TRP A 115 -3.98 -3.26 -11.82
CA TRP A 115 -2.64 -2.77 -11.48
C TRP A 115 -2.46 -1.27 -11.73
N CYS A 116 -3.57 -0.52 -11.87
CA CYS A 116 -3.55 0.90 -12.20
C CYS A 116 -2.79 1.81 -11.21
N ASN A 117 -2.52 1.33 -10.00
CA ASN A 117 -1.72 2.02 -8.97
C ASN A 117 -0.67 1.10 -8.34
N MET A 118 -0.20 0.11 -9.10
CA MET A 118 0.74 -0.90 -8.61
C MET A 118 2.18 -0.34 -8.55
N ASP A 119 2.91 -0.74 -7.52
CA ASP A 119 4.36 -0.66 -7.42
C ASP A 119 4.86 -1.97 -6.81
N GLY A 120 5.44 -2.85 -7.63
CA GLY A 120 5.85 -4.18 -7.19
C GLY A 120 5.69 -5.29 -8.23
N THR A 121 5.78 -6.53 -7.74
CA THR A 121 5.59 -7.76 -8.51
C THR A 121 4.19 -8.32 -8.31
N SER A 122 3.46 -8.61 -9.40
CA SER A 122 2.14 -9.25 -9.30
C SER A 122 2.24 -10.64 -8.66
N CYS A 123 1.45 -10.89 -7.60
CA CYS A 123 1.35 -12.24 -7.03
C CYS A 123 0.76 -13.25 -8.04
N ALA A 124 0.01 -12.81 -9.04
CA ALA A 124 -0.48 -13.70 -10.09
C ALA A 124 0.62 -14.17 -11.06
N ALA A 125 1.76 -13.46 -11.12
CA ALA A 125 2.95 -13.93 -11.84
C ALA A 125 3.73 -15.00 -11.05
N CYS A 126 3.33 -15.28 -9.80
CA CYS A 126 4.00 -16.26 -8.95
C CYS A 126 3.24 -17.60 -8.94
N ASN A 127 4.00 -18.70 -8.95
CA ASN A 127 3.42 -20.04 -8.87
C ASN A 127 2.62 -20.21 -7.56
N GLY A 128 1.31 -20.39 -7.67
CA GLY A 128 0.39 -20.56 -6.54
C GLY A 128 -0.07 -19.25 -5.90
N GLY A 129 0.35 -18.09 -6.43
CA GLY A 129 -0.25 -16.80 -6.11
C GLY A 129 -1.36 -16.43 -7.09
N GLY A 130 -2.05 -15.33 -6.83
CA GLY A 130 -3.15 -14.84 -7.67
C GLY A 130 -3.47 -13.38 -7.39
N VAL A 131 -4.49 -12.86 -8.08
CA VAL A 131 -4.95 -11.46 -7.93
C VAL A 131 -5.41 -11.16 -6.49
N THR A 132 -5.88 -12.16 -5.75
CA THR A 132 -6.38 -12.00 -4.38
C THR A 132 -5.81 -13.04 -3.42
N THR A 133 -4.65 -13.63 -3.75
CA THR A 133 -4.06 -14.71 -2.98
C THR A 133 -2.54 -14.60 -3.00
N CYS A 134 -1.93 -14.62 -1.83
CA CYS A 134 -0.48 -14.61 -1.69
C CYS A 134 0.16 -15.89 -2.22
N ALA A 135 1.39 -15.77 -2.74
CA ALA A 135 2.19 -16.92 -3.14
C ALA A 135 2.52 -17.81 -1.91
N PRO A 136 2.70 -19.13 -2.09
CA PRO A 136 3.02 -20.04 -1.00
C PRO A 136 4.22 -19.59 -0.17
N GLY A 137 4.08 -19.62 1.16
CA GLY A 137 5.12 -19.20 2.10
C GLY A 137 5.14 -17.70 2.41
N SER A 138 4.32 -16.89 1.74
CA SER A 138 4.10 -15.47 2.07
C SER A 138 2.72 -15.26 2.69
N LYS A 139 2.55 -14.15 3.40
CA LYS A 139 1.29 -13.73 4.03
C LYS A 139 1.01 -12.26 3.74
N PRO A 140 -0.26 -11.85 3.63
CA PRO A 140 -0.58 -10.44 3.41
C PRO A 140 -0.15 -9.59 4.61
N GLY A 141 0.33 -8.39 4.32
CA GLY A 141 0.58 -7.35 5.31
C GLY A 141 -0.71 -6.93 6.01
N ALA A 142 -0.57 -6.34 7.21
CA ALA A 142 -1.71 -5.84 7.96
C ALA A 142 -2.28 -4.52 7.40
N GLU A 143 -1.56 -3.88 6.49
CA GLU A 143 -1.90 -2.58 5.90
C GLU A 143 -1.76 -2.67 4.37
N PHE A 144 -2.34 -1.71 3.67
CA PHE A 144 -2.41 -1.67 2.21
C PHE A 144 -2.57 -0.23 1.73
N TRP A 145 -2.12 0.04 0.51
CA TRP A 145 -2.49 1.27 -0.21
C TRP A 145 -3.66 0.99 -1.15
N VAL A 146 -4.25 2.04 -1.69
CA VAL A 146 -5.42 1.91 -2.56
C VAL A 146 -5.24 2.60 -3.90
N GLY A 147 -5.94 2.09 -4.91
CA GLY A 147 -6.11 2.73 -6.21
C GLY A 147 -7.55 2.66 -6.64
N CYS A 148 -7.95 3.56 -7.53
CA CYS A 148 -9.26 3.52 -8.16
C CYS A 148 -9.05 3.17 -9.64
N CYS A 149 -9.44 1.96 -10.04
CA CYS A 149 -9.17 1.43 -11.37
C CYS A 149 -10.46 1.27 -12.17
N THR A 150 -10.43 1.61 -13.45
CA THR A 150 -11.56 1.45 -14.37
C THR A 150 -11.49 0.08 -15.03
N ASN A 151 -12.54 -0.73 -14.89
CA ASN A 151 -12.65 -1.99 -15.62
C ASN A 151 -12.98 -1.70 -17.09
N PRO A 152 -12.14 -2.07 -18.06
CA PRO A 152 -12.34 -1.76 -19.47
C PRO A 152 -13.56 -2.46 -20.08
N ASP A 153 -13.96 -3.63 -19.55
CA ASP A 153 -15.09 -4.39 -20.06
C ASP A 153 -16.45 -3.78 -19.63
N THR A 154 -16.50 -3.09 -18.49
CA THR A 154 -17.76 -2.54 -17.94
C THR A 154 -17.79 -1.02 -17.86
N GLY A 155 -16.65 -0.34 -18.01
CA GLY A 155 -16.51 1.11 -17.79
C GLY A 155 -16.75 1.56 -16.35
N LYS A 156 -16.84 0.64 -15.39
CA LYS A 156 -17.08 0.93 -13.97
C LYS A 156 -15.76 1.09 -13.23
N THR A 157 -15.75 1.92 -12.19
CA THR A 157 -14.58 2.10 -11.32
C THR A 157 -14.68 1.22 -10.08
N TYR A 158 -13.54 0.68 -9.66
CA TYR A 158 -13.43 -0.18 -8.48
C TYR A 158 -12.29 0.30 -7.59
N LEU A 159 -12.55 0.32 -6.28
CA LEU A 159 -11.54 0.59 -5.27
C LEU A 159 -10.75 -0.70 -5.05
N ILE A 160 -9.48 -0.67 -5.40
CA ILE A 160 -8.54 -1.78 -5.27
C ILE A 160 -7.68 -1.54 -4.04
N ALA A 161 -7.56 -2.56 -3.18
CA ALA A 161 -6.60 -2.57 -2.09
C ALA A 161 -5.39 -3.39 -2.49
N TYR A 162 -4.21 -2.77 -2.48
CA TYR A 162 -2.95 -3.42 -2.80
C TYR A 162 -2.27 -3.89 -1.53
N TYR A 163 -2.31 -5.19 -1.30
CA TYR A 163 -1.65 -5.81 -0.15
C TYR A 163 -0.34 -6.42 -0.60
N ASP A 164 0.74 -6.03 0.07
CA ASP A 164 1.98 -6.76 -0.06
C ASP A 164 1.87 -8.10 0.66
N CYS A 165 2.28 -9.15 -0.03
CA CYS A 165 2.54 -10.45 0.52
C CYS A 165 4.00 -10.52 0.94
N CYS A 166 4.23 -11.03 2.15
CA CYS A 166 5.46 -10.82 2.89
C CYS A 166 5.99 -12.11 3.51
N GLY A 167 7.30 -12.16 3.73
CA GLY A 167 7.97 -13.23 4.48
C GLY A 167 8.59 -14.34 3.63
N ALA A 168 8.30 -14.40 2.33
CA ALA A 168 8.99 -15.26 1.37
C ALA A 168 9.95 -14.46 0.46
N PRO A 169 10.94 -15.09 -0.15
CA PRO A 169 11.74 -14.47 -1.21
C PRO A 169 10.86 -14.04 -2.40
N SER A 170 11.32 -13.06 -3.18
CA SER A 170 10.66 -12.68 -4.43
C SER A 170 10.47 -13.90 -5.35
N CYS A 171 9.29 -13.98 -5.96
CA CYS A 171 8.83 -15.15 -6.72
C CYS A 171 8.76 -14.92 -8.24
N SER A 172 8.92 -13.69 -8.71
CA SER A 172 8.94 -13.32 -10.13
C SER A 172 9.81 -12.08 -10.36
N ASN A 173 10.22 -11.86 -11.61
CA ASN A 173 10.92 -10.65 -12.06
C ASN A 173 10.00 -9.66 -12.80
N ALA A 174 8.71 -9.99 -12.92
CA ALA A 174 7.71 -9.12 -13.55
C ALA A 174 7.34 -7.98 -12.59
N PHE A 175 8.08 -6.87 -12.69
CA PHE A 175 7.92 -5.69 -11.85
C PHE A 175 7.13 -4.61 -12.59
N CYS A 176 6.11 -4.07 -11.92
CA CYS A 176 5.27 -2.98 -12.38
C CYS A 176 5.53 -1.79 -11.47
N GLY A 177 6.08 -0.69 -12.01
CA GLY A 177 6.50 0.49 -11.22
C GLY A 177 5.98 1.82 -11.77
N GLU A 178 4.96 1.78 -12.63
CA GLU A 178 4.38 2.96 -13.25
C GLU A 178 2.92 3.13 -12.81
N PRO A 179 2.67 3.69 -11.61
CA PRO A 179 1.33 3.96 -11.16
C PRO A 179 0.70 5.09 -11.98
N ASP A 180 -0.51 4.83 -12.43
CA ASP A 180 -1.23 5.64 -13.41
C ASP A 180 -2.39 6.40 -12.76
N MET A 181 -3.13 5.73 -11.86
CA MET A 181 -4.38 6.20 -11.27
C MET A 181 -4.40 6.00 -9.75
N GLN A 182 -4.84 7.00 -9.00
CA GLN A 182 -5.08 6.94 -7.55
C GLN A 182 -6.54 7.16 -7.21
N ALA A 183 -6.96 6.71 -6.02
CA ALA A 183 -8.28 7.02 -5.49
C ALA A 183 -8.33 8.43 -4.88
N ILE A 184 -9.43 9.16 -5.07
CA ILE A 184 -9.75 10.32 -4.23
C ILE A 184 -10.37 9.81 -2.94
N MET A 185 -9.70 10.03 -1.80
CA MET A 185 -10.17 9.60 -0.49
C MET A 185 -10.75 10.79 0.28
N TYR A 186 -11.91 10.62 0.92
CA TYR A 186 -12.53 11.66 1.75
C TYR A 186 -11.68 12.03 2.99
N ASN A 187 -11.00 11.04 3.58
CA ASN A 187 -10.12 11.21 4.73
C ASN A 187 -8.95 10.21 4.65
N PRO A 188 -7.95 10.43 3.78
CA PRO A 188 -6.83 9.52 3.65
C PRO A 188 -6.00 9.49 4.93
N VAL A 189 -5.60 8.31 5.37
CA VAL A 189 -4.50 8.20 6.32
C VAL A 189 -3.22 8.65 5.60
N SER A 190 -2.33 9.34 6.30
CA SER A 190 -1.06 9.77 5.71
C SER A 190 -0.33 8.54 5.13
N GLY A 191 0.07 8.62 3.86
CA GLY A 191 0.73 7.52 3.16
C GLY A 191 -0.21 6.55 2.44
N SER A 192 -1.54 6.60 2.59
CA SER A 192 -2.46 5.64 1.93
C SER A 192 -2.43 5.59 0.39
N ASN A 193 -1.70 6.51 -0.26
CA ASN A 193 -1.49 6.54 -1.71
C ASN A 193 -0.01 6.36 -2.09
N ASP A 194 0.86 6.13 -1.11
CA ASP A 194 2.30 6.00 -1.30
C ASP A 194 2.61 4.54 -1.64
N GLN A 195 2.98 4.31 -2.89
CA GLN A 195 3.23 2.99 -3.45
C GLN A 195 4.65 2.51 -3.11
N GLU A 196 5.57 3.44 -2.81
CA GLU A 196 6.98 3.11 -2.52
C GLU A 196 7.16 2.51 -1.13
N ILE A 197 6.16 2.64 -0.26
CA ILE A 197 6.16 2.02 1.07
C ILE A 197 6.01 0.50 0.88
N ILE A 198 6.92 -0.27 1.47
CA ILE A 198 6.72 -1.71 1.61
C ILE A 198 5.67 -1.92 2.71
N TRP A 199 4.46 -2.32 2.35
CA TRP A 199 3.30 -2.48 3.22
C TRP A 199 3.30 -3.81 4.00
N CYS A 200 4.48 -4.36 4.27
CA CYS A 200 4.70 -5.61 4.99
C CYS A 200 4.68 -5.47 6.52
N VAL A 201 3.79 -4.64 7.05
CA VAL A 201 3.72 -4.43 8.50
C VAL A 201 3.14 -5.68 9.17
N SER A 202 4.03 -6.55 9.67
CA SER A 202 3.69 -7.81 10.35
C SER A 202 4.68 -8.11 11.48
N ASP A 203 4.39 -9.12 12.31
CA ASP A 203 5.30 -9.56 13.37
C ASP A 203 6.28 -10.68 12.95
N GLU A 204 6.13 -11.23 11.75
CA GLU A 204 6.96 -12.33 11.24
C GLU A 204 8.10 -11.81 10.37
N SER A 205 7.80 -10.98 9.37
CA SER A 205 8.79 -10.47 8.43
C SER A 205 8.29 -9.23 7.68
N GLN A 206 9.23 -8.32 7.38
CA GLN A 206 9.02 -7.16 6.50
C GLN A 206 9.58 -7.39 5.09
N ALA A 207 10.01 -8.62 4.78
CA ALA A 207 10.54 -8.95 3.47
C ALA A 207 9.40 -9.02 2.44
N TYR A 208 9.47 -8.17 1.43
CA TYR A 208 8.54 -8.14 0.30
C TYR A 208 8.65 -9.41 -0.56
N THR A 209 7.51 -9.97 -0.98
CA THR A 209 7.42 -11.12 -1.89
C THR A 209 6.76 -10.74 -3.22
N CYS A 210 5.53 -10.24 -3.17
CA CYS A 210 4.69 -9.86 -4.30
C CYS A 210 3.50 -9.02 -3.77
N THR A 211 2.66 -8.47 -4.63
CA THR A 211 1.45 -7.70 -4.23
C THR A 211 0.20 -8.29 -4.88
N MET A 212 -0.91 -8.32 -4.14
CA MET A 212 -2.24 -8.72 -4.60
C MET A 212 -3.20 -7.52 -4.66
N ALA A 213 -4.25 -7.60 -5.49
CA ALA A 213 -5.22 -6.53 -5.78
C ALA A 213 -6.70 -6.98 -5.65
N PRO A 214 -7.19 -7.30 -4.44
CA PRO A 214 -8.62 -7.45 -4.18
C PRO A 214 -9.43 -6.17 -4.39
N ILE A 215 -10.66 -6.35 -4.89
CA ILE A 215 -11.66 -5.28 -4.94
C ILE A 215 -12.27 -5.11 -3.54
N ILE A 216 -12.29 -3.88 -3.02
CA ILE A 216 -12.87 -3.54 -1.71
C ILE A 216 -14.02 -2.53 -1.80
N GLY A 217 -14.32 -2.01 -2.99
CA GLY A 217 -15.43 -1.09 -3.24
C GLY A 217 -15.67 -0.84 -4.72
N GLU A 218 -16.79 -0.19 -5.03
CA GLU A 218 -17.21 0.20 -6.37
C GLU A 218 -17.46 1.72 -6.42
N ASP A 219 -17.58 2.27 -7.62
CA ASP A 219 -17.92 3.68 -7.88
C ASP A 219 -16.97 4.68 -7.18
N CYS A 220 -15.70 4.31 -7.07
CA CYS A 220 -14.66 5.21 -6.57
C CYS A 220 -14.36 6.33 -7.55
N GLN A 221 -13.82 7.43 -7.02
CA GLN A 221 -13.38 8.57 -7.83
C GLN A 221 -11.90 8.43 -8.19
N THR A 222 -11.62 8.51 -9.49
CA THR A 222 -10.28 8.41 -10.07
C THR A 222 -9.59 9.77 -10.10
N ARG A 223 -8.28 9.80 -9.84
CA ARG A 223 -7.38 10.91 -10.20
C ARG A 223 -6.07 10.36 -10.74
N PRO A 224 -5.34 11.10 -11.59
CA PRO A 224 -4.00 10.70 -11.99
C PRO A 224 -3.10 10.47 -10.76
N ALA A 225 -2.32 9.40 -10.78
CA ALA A 225 -1.36 9.13 -9.72
C ALA A 225 -0.27 10.22 -9.72
N ALA A 226 0.12 10.65 -8.51
CA ALA A 226 1.33 11.44 -8.37
C ALA A 226 2.50 10.49 -8.61
N ARG A 227 3.06 10.49 -9.83
CA ARG A 227 4.26 9.71 -10.14
C ARG A 227 5.37 10.09 -9.16
N PRO A 228 6.04 9.13 -8.52
CA PRO A 228 7.19 9.45 -7.69
C PRO A 228 8.25 10.17 -8.51
N LYS A 229 8.96 11.12 -7.89
CA LYS A 229 9.91 11.98 -8.61
C LYS A 229 11.16 11.28 -9.11
N VAL A 230 11.37 10.00 -8.83
CA VAL A 230 12.52 9.20 -9.27
C VAL A 230 12.18 7.72 -9.05
N GLY A 231 12.55 6.84 -9.98
CA GLY A 231 12.14 5.45 -9.99
C GLY A 231 12.49 4.67 -8.72
N ALA A 232 11.46 4.18 -8.04
CA ALA A 232 11.57 3.05 -7.15
C ALA A 232 11.73 1.80 -8.03
N GLY A 233 12.98 1.41 -8.25
CA GLY A 233 13.36 0.35 -9.20
C GLY A 233 14.78 0.48 -9.75
N ALA A 234 15.53 1.54 -9.41
CA ALA A 234 16.96 1.67 -9.66
C ALA A 234 17.80 1.54 -8.39
#